data_AF-B0Y926-F1
#
_entry.id   AF-B0Y926-F1
#
_cell.length_a   1.000
_cell.length_b   1.000
_cell.length_c   1.000
_cell.angle_alpha   90.00
_cell.angle_beta   90.00
_cell.angle_gamma   90.00
#
_symmetry.space_group_name_H-M   'P 1'
#
loop_
_entity.id
_entity.type
_entity.pdbx_description
1 polymer ?
#
loop_
_entity_poly.entity_id
_entity_poly.type
_entity_poly.pdbx_seq_one_letter_code
_entity_poly.pdbx_strand_id
1 'polypeptide(L)'
;MLGTPNETKFSDRDDLQTIPVIQSPDAYLLQEQMLSSVHNYALGVFQSRKWKFDPLRTYAPQGSQDFGAIWKDLSDQCFGAGILSRNHGQRREAIMKLQCILEGIEAVGNASDPHLLVRFWRLCRYLHGINLSTENEPSQPRGQILRLFITRFRDLARLNSGEQSPLYLLLDAFSKMDFEDAIWGLRIGHLRAIQTLQSIIGERHPMVLSMRVYYMKQWRIKDGRHHDMLVDHHLQTLRAAETTLGTSSDEAISILHDLTYYAYYSLQDDADMKTDKVLAFAIELRRRAGARLHGPCRWNMLTQYYTFATQILATMASAQNDLVQAESYIREAVARFHNGDVECQTRASMLLGKYERWIRDKNGPVWEVMRARETIQQLQSSLTNALSGKTRGH
;
A
#
# COMPACT_ATOMS: atom_id res chain seq x y z
N MET A 1 15.73 5.03 26.53
CA MET A 1 14.84 5.82 25.66
C MET A 1 15.39 5.75 24.25
N LEU A 2 15.02 4.72 23.50
CA LEU A 2 15.54 4.45 22.16
C LEU A 2 14.51 4.95 21.17
N GLY A 3 14.83 6.05 20.49
CA GLY A 3 14.02 6.56 19.39
C GLY A 3 13.98 5.51 18.28
N THR A 4 12.78 5.19 17.82
CA THR A 4 12.53 4.38 16.63
C THR A 4 13.36 4.91 15.46
N PRO A 5 14.18 4.08 14.78
CA PRO A 5 14.93 4.53 13.60
C PRO A 5 13.93 4.96 12.52
N ASN A 6 14.19 6.11 11.90
CA ASN A 6 13.37 6.72 10.84
C ASN A 6 13.09 5.71 9.71
N GLU A 7 12.01 4.93 9.84
CA GLU A 7 11.34 4.32 8.71
C GLU A 7 10.86 5.42 7.78
N THR A 8 10.81 5.13 6.48
CA THR A 8 10.37 5.99 5.37
C THR A 8 9.30 6.98 5.81
N LYS A 9 9.74 8.13 6.32
CA LYS A 9 8.87 9.21 6.77
C LYS A 9 8.24 9.76 5.50
N PHE A 10 6.99 9.40 5.24
CA PHE A 10 6.10 10.37 4.63
C PHE A 10 6.18 11.56 5.58
N SER A 11 6.72 12.67 5.09
CA SER A 11 6.75 13.95 5.79
C SER A 11 5.31 14.41 5.95
N ASP A 12 4.56 13.73 6.81
CA ASP A 12 3.33 14.24 7.36
C ASP A 12 3.78 15.07 8.56
N ARG A 13 3.68 16.39 8.40
CA ARG A 13 3.67 17.30 9.55
C ARG A 13 2.65 16.80 10.57
N ASP A 14 2.84 17.16 11.84
CA ASP A 14 1.94 16.80 12.95
C ASP A 14 0.49 17.34 12.77
N ASP A 15 0.22 18.04 11.67
CA ASP A 15 -1.05 18.56 11.16
C ASP A 15 -2.19 17.51 11.03
N LEU A 16 -1.90 16.21 11.12
CA LEU A 16 -2.93 15.14 11.06
C LEU A 16 -3.58 14.81 12.42
N GLN A 17 -3.05 15.36 13.52
CA GLN A 17 -3.63 15.24 14.87
C GLN A 17 -4.54 16.41 15.26
N THR A 18 -4.55 17.49 14.48
CA THR A 18 -5.38 18.66 14.75
C THR A 18 -6.77 18.48 14.12
N ILE A 19 -7.78 19.05 14.78
CA ILE A 19 -9.13 19.18 14.21
C ILE A 19 -8.98 20.09 12.98
N PRO A 20 -9.44 19.69 11.78
CA PRO A 20 -9.31 20.52 10.59
C PRO A 20 -9.95 21.88 10.84
N VAL A 21 -9.17 22.95 10.65
CA VAL A 21 -9.68 24.32 10.67
C VAL A 21 -10.58 24.47 9.45
N ILE A 22 -11.80 24.99 9.65
CA ILE A 22 -12.79 25.22 8.60
C ILE A 22 -12.17 26.13 7.52
N GLN A 23 -11.87 25.57 6.33
CA GLN A 23 -11.22 26.31 5.23
C GLN A 23 -12.25 27.05 4.36
N SER A 24 -13.41 26.45 4.07
CA SER A 24 -14.53 27.06 3.31
C SER A 24 -15.78 26.16 3.33
N PRO A 25 -17.02 26.71 3.30
CA PRO A 25 -18.25 25.93 3.09
C PRO A 25 -18.23 25.07 1.81
N ASP A 26 -17.58 25.53 0.75
CA ASP A 26 -17.52 24.80 -0.52
C ASP A 26 -16.72 23.50 -0.39
N ALA A 27 -15.68 23.50 0.45
CA ALA A 27 -14.88 22.31 0.73
C ALA A 27 -15.73 21.21 1.41
N TYR A 28 -16.66 21.60 2.30
CA TYR A 28 -17.58 20.65 2.93
C TYR A 28 -18.57 20.05 1.94
N LEU A 29 -19.14 20.86 1.04
CA LEU A 29 -20.05 20.36 0.00
C LEU A 29 -19.37 19.32 -0.90
N LEU A 30 -18.11 19.57 -1.30
CA LEU A 30 -17.33 18.60 -2.08
C LEU A 30 -17.08 17.32 -1.27
N GLN A 31 -16.76 17.44 0.02
CA GLN A 31 -16.56 16.28 0.90
C GLN A 31 -17.85 15.47 1.07
N GLU A 32 -18.99 16.10 1.30
CA GLU A 32 -20.31 15.46 1.41
C GLU A 32 -20.69 14.73 0.12
N GLN A 33 -20.52 15.38 -1.04
CA GLN A 33 -20.76 14.77 -2.34
C GLN A 33 -19.88 13.53 -2.55
N MET A 34 -18.59 13.63 -2.22
CA MET A 34 -17.67 12.49 -2.29
C MET A 34 -18.12 11.37 -1.35
N LEU A 35 -18.47 11.66 -0.10
CA LEU A 35 -18.91 10.66 0.89
C LEU A 35 -20.20 9.93 0.47
N SER A 36 -21.18 10.66 -0.06
CA SER A 36 -22.40 10.09 -0.64
C SER A 36 -22.07 9.19 -1.83
N SER A 37 -21.16 9.64 -2.69
CA SER A 37 -20.73 8.90 -3.87
C SER A 37 -19.98 7.59 -3.53
N VAL A 38 -19.12 7.59 -2.51
CA VAL A 38 -18.50 6.37 -1.96
C VAL A 38 -19.56 5.36 -1.56
N HIS A 39 -20.56 5.82 -0.81
CA HIS A 39 -21.63 4.97 -0.31
C HIS A 39 -22.44 4.36 -1.47
N ASN A 40 -22.87 5.20 -2.42
CA ASN A 40 -23.65 4.80 -3.57
C ASN A 40 -22.86 3.88 -4.51
N TYR A 41 -21.55 4.08 -4.65
CA TYR A 41 -20.70 3.16 -5.42
C TYR A 41 -20.69 1.76 -4.79
N ALA A 42 -20.44 1.66 -3.48
CA ALA A 42 -20.42 0.39 -2.77
C ALA A 42 -21.76 -0.35 -2.89
N LEU A 43 -22.88 0.36 -2.67
CA LEU A 43 -24.21 -0.20 -2.86
C LEU A 43 -24.43 -0.66 -4.30
N GLY A 44 -24.05 0.16 -5.29
CA GLY A 44 -24.17 -0.18 -6.71
C GLY A 44 -23.40 -1.44 -7.10
N VAL A 45 -22.21 -1.66 -6.53
CA VAL A 45 -21.40 -2.87 -6.77
C VAL A 45 -22.10 -4.13 -6.27
N PHE A 46 -22.63 -4.13 -5.05
CA PHE A 46 -23.24 -5.34 -4.47
C PHE A 46 -24.71 -5.53 -4.86
N GLN A 47 -25.51 -4.47 -4.89
CA GLN A 47 -26.95 -4.54 -5.18
C GLN A 47 -27.24 -4.56 -6.68
N SER A 48 -26.72 -3.59 -7.43
CA SER A 48 -27.04 -3.44 -8.86
C SER A 48 -26.20 -4.36 -9.73
N ARG A 49 -24.90 -4.48 -9.43
CA ARG A 49 -23.97 -5.30 -10.20
C ARG A 49 -23.85 -6.73 -9.68
N LYS A 50 -24.51 -7.06 -8.57
CA LYS A 50 -24.68 -8.43 -8.04
C LYS A 50 -23.36 -9.12 -7.69
N TRP A 51 -22.36 -8.39 -7.22
CA TRP A 51 -21.22 -9.01 -6.55
C TRP A 51 -21.70 -9.82 -5.36
N LYS A 52 -21.15 -11.03 -5.21
CA LYS A 52 -21.47 -11.92 -4.08
C LYS A 52 -20.31 -11.96 -3.11
N PHE A 53 -20.56 -12.47 -1.92
CA PHE A 53 -19.51 -12.69 -0.93
C PHE A 53 -19.87 -13.87 -0.03
N ASP A 54 -18.84 -14.48 0.54
CA ASP A 54 -18.94 -15.39 1.68
C ASP A 54 -18.12 -14.79 2.85
N PRO A 55 -17.96 -15.49 3.98
CA PRO A 55 -17.20 -14.94 5.11
C PRO A 55 -15.72 -14.63 4.83
N LEU A 56 -15.12 -15.15 3.76
CA LEU A 56 -13.69 -15.06 3.45
C LEU A 56 -13.37 -14.36 2.12
N ARG A 57 -14.31 -14.33 1.17
CA ARG A 57 -14.07 -13.88 -0.21
C ARG A 57 -15.26 -13.12 -0.79
N THR A 58 -14.94 -12.23 -1.73
CA THR A 58 -15.91 -11.66 -2.68
C THR A 58 -15.80 -12.36 -4.03
N TYR A 59 -16.91 -12.44 -4.75
CA TYR A 59 -17.00 -13.11 -6.05
C TYR A 59 -17.58 -12.17 -7.09
N ALA A 60 -16.87 -12.04 -8.20
CA ALA A 60 -17.36 -11.34 -9.36
C ALA A 60 -18.65 -11.98 -9.88
N PRO A 61 -19.59 -11.19 -10.42
CA PRO A 61 -20.78 -11.70 -11.10
C PRO A 61 -20.39 -12.61 -12.26
N GLN A 62 -21.25 -13.58 -12.60
CA GLN A 62 -20.99 -14.48 -13.72
C GLN A 62 -20.78 -13.69 -15.03
N GLY A 63 -19.71 -14.03 -15.76
CA GLY A 63 -19.33 -13.34 -17.00
C GLY A 63 -18.62 -11.99 -16.79
N SER A 64 -18.40 -11.57 -15.55
CA SER A 64 -17.56 -10.40 -15.22
C SER A 64 -16.15 -10.83 -14.82
N GLN A 65 -15.17 -9.98 -15.12
CA GLN A 65 -13.79 -10.18 -14.72
C GLN A 65 -13.55 -9.59 -13.31
N ASP A 66 -12.73 -10.27 -12.52
CA ASP A 66 -12.20 -9.76 -11.24
C ASP A 66 -10.92 -8.96 -11.52
N PHE A 67 -10.89 -7.69 -11.15
CA PHE A 67 -9.76 -6.80 -11.35
C PHE A 67 -8.95 -6.57 -10.05
N GLY A 68 -9.21 -7.32 -8.99
CA GLY A 68 -8.52 -7.18 -7.69
C GLY A 68 -7.00 -7.27 -7.79
N ALA A 69 -6.49 -8.17 -8.65
CA ALA A 69 -5.06 -8.30 -8.91
C ALA A 69 -4.46 -7.06 -9.59
N ILE A 70 -5.20 -6.45 -10.54
CA ILE A 70 -4.76 -5.24 -11.25
C ILE A 70 -4.80 -4.03 -10.32
N TRP A 71 -5.86 -3.87 -9.52
CA TRP A 71 -5.93 -2.82 -8.49
C TRP A 71 -4.80 -2.93 -7.47
N LYS A 72 -4.41 -4.14 -7.11
CA LYS A 72 -3.24 -4.37 -6.27
C LYS A 72 -1.94 -4.00 -6.98
N ASP A 73 -1.73 -4.42 -8.23
CA ASP A 73 -0.53 -4.06 -8.98
C ASP A 73 -0.39 -2.54 -9.11
N LEU A 74 -1.45 -1.83 -9.50
CA LEU A 74 -1.48 -0.36 -9.51
C LEU A 74 -1.03 0.23 -8.16
N SER A 75 -1.55 -0.31 -7.06
CA SER A 75 -1.17 0.14 -5.71
C SER A 75 0.31 -0.12 -5.40
N ASP A 76 0.87 -1.21 -5.90
CA ASP A 76 2.27 -1.55 -5.70
C ASP A 76 3.19 -0.70 -6.59
N GLN A 77 2.79 -0.44 -7.85
CA GLN A 77 3.48 0.50 -8.75
C GLN A 77 3.52 1.91 -8.15
N CYS A 78 2.43 2.39 -7.54
CA CYS A 78 2.40 3.69 -6.85
C CYS A 78 3.40 3.75 -5.69
N PHE A 79 3.50 2.67 -4.91
CA PHE A 79 4.50 2.59 -3.87
C PHE A 79 5.92 2.58 -4.46
N GLY A 80 6.15 1.78 -5.50
CA GLY A 80 7.42 1.68 -6.22
C GLY A 80 7.87 3.03 -6.78
N ALA A 81 6.98 3.76 -7.45
CA ALA A 81 7.20 5.12 -7.91
C ALA A 81 7.65 6.03 -6.77
N GLY A 82 6.99 5.96 -5.61
CA GLY A 82 7.39 6.73 -4.44
C GLY A 82 8.74 6.34 -3.84
N ILE A 83 9.20 5.08 -3.96
CA ILE A 83 10.59 4.73 -3.61
C ILE A 83 11.54 5.47 -4.55
N LEU A 84 11.32 5.34 -5.87
CA LEU A 84 12.20 5.90 -6.89
C LEU A 84 12.25 7.43 -6.86
N SER A 85 11.12 8.10 -6.64
CA SER A 85 11.05 9.57 -6.52
C SER A 85 11.92 10.12 -5.39
N ARG A 86 12.12 9.35 -4.31
CA ARG A 86 12.94 9.74 -3.16
C ARG A 86 14.41 9.36 -3.30
N ASN A 87 14.75 8.51 -4.27
CA ASN A 87 16.12 8.10 -4.53
C ASN A 87 16.75 9.06 -5.55
N HIS A 88 17.87 9.68 -5.18
CA HIS A 88 18.62 10.55 -6.08
C HIS A 88 19.00 9.81 -7.38
N GLY A 89 18.76 10.46 -8.53
CA GLY A 89 19.10 9.91 -9.85
C GLY A 89 18.05 8.99 -10.49
N GLN A 90 16.96 8.63 -9.79
CA GLN A 90 15.94 7.71 -10.32
C GLN A 90 14.62 8.39 -10.72
N ARG A 91 14.68 9.69 -11.02
CA ARG A 91 13.49 10.49 -11.36
C ARG A 91 12.82 10.01 -12.64
N ARG A 92 13.60 9.62 -13.64
CA ARG A 92 13.08 9.13 -14.92
C ARG A 92 12.27 7.86 -14.72
N GLU A 93 12.80 6.90 -13.98
CA GLU A 93 12.15 5.63 -13.67
C GLU A 93 10.88 5.82 -12.84
N ALA A 94 10.88 6.79 -11.92
CA ALA A 94 9.67 7.18 -11.19
C ALA A 94 8.57 7.70 -12.12
N ILE A 95 8.92 8.58 -13.08
CA ILE A 95 7.97 9.09 -14.09
C ILE A 95 7.42 7.96 -14.97
N MET A 96 8.27 7.02 -15.40
CA MET A 96 7.85 5.88 -16.20
C MET A 96 6.85 4.99 -15.45
N LYS A 97 7.07 4.74 -14.14
CA LYS A 97 6.08 4.03 -13.32
C LYS A 97 4.77 4.80 -13.18
N LEU A 98 4.82 6.13 -13.01
CA LEU A 98 3.62 6.97 -12.97
C LEU A 98 2.83 6.91 -14.29
N GLN A 99 3.49 6.82 -15.43
CA GLN A 99 2.83 6.59 -16.73
C GLN A 99 2.14 5.23 -16.78
N CYS A 100 2.82 4.15 -16.37
CA CYS A 100 2.21 2.82 -16.29
C CYS A 100 0.98 2.78 -15.36
N ILE A 101 0.95 3.59 -14.30
CA ILE A 101 -0.22 3.72 -13.41
C ILE A 101 -1.40 4.35 -14.14
N LEU A 102 -1.15 5.38 -14.97
CA LEU A 102 -2.19 6.01 -15.78
C LEU A 102 -2.71 5.05 -16.85
N GLU A 103 -1.84 4.33 -17.55
CA GLU A 103 -2.24 3.30 -18.52
C GLU A 103 -3.04 2.17 -17.86
N GLY A 104 -2.60 1.71 -16.68
CA GLY A 104 -3.28 0.63 -15.99
C GLY A 104 -4.66 1.04 -15.47
N ILE A 105 -4.92 2.32 -15.18
CA ILE A 105 -6.27 2.77 -14.80
C ILE A 105 -7.23 2.80 -15.99
N GLU A 106 -6.73 3.04 -17.21
CA GLU A 106 -7.54 2.93 -18.43
C GLU A 106 -8.06 1.50 -18.62
N ALA A 107 -7.27 0.49 -18.25
CA ALA A 107 -7.66 -0.91 -18.34
C ALA A 107 -8.76 -1.33 -17.34
N VAL A 108 -8.91 -0.61 -16.21
CA VAL A 108 -9.87 -0.96 -15.15
C VAL A 108 -10.94 0.10 -14.91
N GLY A 109 -10.90 1.22 -15.64
CA GLY A 109 -11.76 2.39 -15.41
C GLY A 109 -13.26 2.12 -15.54
N ASN A 110 -13.63 0.99 -16.16
CA ASN A 110 -15.00 0.59 -16.45
C ASN A 110 -15.54 -0.44 -15.45
N ALA A 111 -14.66 -0.99 -14.62
CA ALA A 111 -15.01 -2.07 -13.72
C ALA A 111 -15.78 -1.54 -12.51
N SER A 112 -17.00 -2.05 -12.33
CA SER A 112 -17.69 -1.96 -11.04
C SER A 112 -17.14 -3.07 -10.14
N ASP A 113 -16.06 -2.78 -9.42
CA ASP A 113 -15.29 -3.76 -8.66
C ASP A 113 -15.11 -3.25 -7.20
N PRO A 114 -15.45 -4.05 -6.17
CA PRO A 114 -15.28 -3.64 -4.77
C PRO A 114 -13.82 -3.37 -4.40
N HIS A 115 -12.84 -3.97 -5.09
CA HIS A 115 -11.41 -3.74 -4.84
C HIS A 115 -10.97 -2.31 -5.16
N LEU A 116 -11.71 -1.58 -6.03
CA LEU A 116 -11.50 -0.16 -6.24
C LEU A 116 -11.60 0.59 -4.90
N LEU A 117 -12.64 0.33 -4.10
CA LEU A 117 -12.84 1.00 -2.81
C LEU A 117 -11.75 0.68 -1.79
N VAL A 118 -11.11 -0.49 -1.92
CA VAL A 118 -10.01 -0.92 -1.05
C VAL A 118 -8.71 -0.19 -1.42
N ARG A 119 -8.42 -0.08 -2.72
CA ARG A 119 -7.10 0.37 -3.21
C ARG A 119 -7.04 1.85 -3.57
N PHE A 120 -8.16 2.47 -3.96
CA PHE A 120 -8.24 3.86 -4.39
C PHE A 120 -7.64 4.83 -3.37
N TRP A 121 -8.00 4.70 -2.09
CA TRP A 121 -7.51 5.59 -1.03
C TRP A 121 -6.00 5.48 -0.83
N ARG A 122 -5.48 4.24 -0.92
CA ARG A 122 -4.06 3.95 -0.77
C ARG A 122 -3.26 4.47 -1.97
N LEU A 123 -3.78 4.31 -3.18
CA LEU A 123 -3.23 4.88 -4.42
C LEU A 123 -3.09 6.40 -4.27
N CYS A 124 -4.19 7.08 -3.97
CA CYS A 124 -4.21 8.53 -3.83
C CYS A 124 -3.28 9.01 -2.72
N ARG A 125 -3.20 8.27 -1.60
CA ARG A 125 -2.28 8.61 -0.51
C ARG A 125 -0.81 8.50 -0.94
N TYR A 126 -0.45 7.48 -1.72
CA TYR A 126 0.91 7.36 -2.24
C TYR A 126 1.24 8.50 -3.19
N LEU A 127 0.34 8.83 -4.12
CA LEU A 127 0.53 9.94 -5.04
C LEU A 127 0.65 11.28 -4.30
N HIS A 128 -0.18 11.52 -3.28
CA HIS A 128 -0.04 12.67 -2.38
C HIS A 128 1.33 12.69 -1.70
N GLY A 129 1.82 11.54 -1.24
CA GLY A 129 3.16 11.42 -0.64
C GLY A 129 4.30 11.69 -1.63
N ILE A 130 4.14 11.30 -2.90
CA ILE A 130 5.09 11.63 -3.96
C ILE A 130 5.11 13.13 -4.18
N ASN A 131 3.95 13.77 -4.30
CA ASN A 131 3.84 15.22 -4.40
C ASN A 131 4.62 15.93 -3.28
N LEU A 132 4.38 15.58 -2.02
CA LEU A 132 5.09 16.15 -0.86
C LEU A 132 6.61 15.97 -0.97
N SER A 133 7.08 14.83 -1.50
CA SER A 133 8.52 14.57 -1.64
C SER A 133 9.18 15.34 -2.79
N THR A 134 8.40 15.88 -3.74
CA THR A 134 8.88 16.64 -4.89
C THR A 134 8.56 18.14 -4.80
N GLU A 135 8.00 18.61 -3.68
CA GLU A 135 7.55 20.01 -3.47
C GLU A 135 8.66 21.06 -3.58
N ASN A 136 9.92 20.69 -3.41
CA ASN A 136 11.05 21.62 -3.52
C ASN A 136 11.47 21.93 -4.96
N GLU A 137 10.75 21.42 -5.97
CA GLU A 137 11.02 21.74 -7.36
C GLU A 137 10.26 23.00 -7.80
N PRO A 138 10.95 24.12 -8.09
CA PRO A 138 10.30 25.42 -8.35
C PRO A 138 9.42 25.45 -9.60
N SER A 139 9.45 24.41 -10.43
CA SER A 139 8.69 24.29 -11.68
C SER A 139 7.43 23.42 -11.60
N GLN A 140 7.14 22.78 -10.45
CA GLN A 140 5.98 21.89 -10.32
C GLN A 140 4.87 22.50 -9.45
N PRO A 141 3.66 22.69 -9.99
CA PRO A 141 2.49 23.05 -9.19
C PRO A 141 2.24 22.02 -8.09
N ARG A 142 1.92 22.50 -6.89
CA ARG A 142 1.62 21.64 -5.74
C ARG A 142 0.44 20.71 -6.06
N GLY A 143 0.57 19.44 -5.71
CA GLY A 143 -0.48 18.44 -5.95
C GLY A 143 -0.65 17.97 -7.40
N GLN A 144 0.22 18.35 -8.35
CA GLN A 144 0.06 18.04 -9.78
C GLN A 144 -0.09 16.54 -10.08
N ILE A 145 0.74 15.68 -9.51
CA ILE A 145 0.70 14.22 -9.75
C ILE A 145 -0.65 13.62 -9.34
N LEU A 146 -1.12 13.88 -8.10
CA LEU A 146 -2.43 13.43 -7.65
C LEU A 146 -3.56 14.01 -8.51
N ARG A 147 -3.52 15.32 -8.81
CA ARG A 147 -4.54 15.99 -9.63
C ARG A 147 -4.61 15.42 -11.05
N LEU A 148 -3.48 15.09 -11.67
CA LEU A 148 -3.43 14.47 -12.98
C LEU A 148 -4.10 13.09 -12.95
N PHE A 149 -3.75 12.27 -11.96
CA PHE A 149 -4.33 10.94 -11.78
C PHE A 149 -5.86 11.01 -11.59
N ILE A 150 -6.34 11.87 -10.69
CA ILE A 150 -7.77 12.00 -10.42
C ILE A 150 -8.53 12.54 -11.64
N THR A 151 -8.01 13.56 -12.32
CA THR A 151 -8.63 14.12 -13.52
C THR A 151 -8.74 13.07 -14.63
N ARG A 152 -7.67 12.30 -14.88
CA ARG A 152 -7.69 11.23 -15.89
C ARG A 152 -8.71 10.16 -15.54
N PHE A 153 -8.73 9.73 -14.28
CA PHE A 153 -9.69 8.73 -13.84
C PHE A 153 -11.13 9.24 -13.93
N ARG A 154 -11.37 10.50 -13.56
CA ARG A 154 -12.69 11.15 -13.67
C ARG A 154 -13.17 11.14 -15.12
N ASP A 155 -12.31 11.53 -16.05
CA ASP A 155 -12.68 11.62 -17.46
C ASP A 155 -12.99 10.23 -18.04
N LEU A 156 -12.27 9.19 -17.61
CA LEU A 156 -12.61 7.79 -17.91
C LEU A 156 -13.95 7.38 -17.30
N ALA A 157 -14.19 7.67 -16.03
CA ALA A 157 -15.46 7.35 -15.38
C ALA A 157 -16.63 8.03 -16.10
N ARG A 158 -16.46 9.28 -16.54
CA ARG A 158 -17.44 10.02 -17.36
C ARG A 158 -17.75 9.30 -18.66
N LEU A 159 -16.71 8.94 -19.42
CA LEU A 159 -16.87 8.31 -20.74
C LEU A 159 -17.56 6.95 -20.64
N ASN A 160 -17.29 6.19 -19.57
CA ASN A 160 -17.68 4.79 -19.50
C ASN A 160 -18.95 4.53 -18.69
N SER A 161 -19.24 5.37 -17.69
CA SER A 161 -20.40 5.20 -16.80
C SER A 161 -21.33 6.42 -16.78
N GLY A 162 -20.95 7.52 -17.42
CA GLY A 162 -21.71 8.77 -17.46
C GLY A 162 -21.50 9.64 -16.22
N GLU A 163 -21.94 10.90 -16.35
CA GLU A 163 -21.78 11.96 -15.33
C GLU A 163 -22.65 11.76 -14.08
N GLN A 164 -23.63 10.86 -14.13
CA GLN A 164 -24.46 10.51 -12.99
C GLN A 164 -23.94 9.28 -12.24
N SER A 165 -22.86 8.66 -12.70
CA SER A 165 -22.29 7.51 -12.02
C SER A 165 -21.66 7.91 -10.68
N PRO A 166 -21.83 7.11 -9.61
CA PRO A 166 -21.19 7.39 -8.33
C PRO A 166 -19.66 7.52 -8.42
N LEU A 167 -19.02 6.76 -9.32
CA LEU A 167 -17.57 6.87 -9.53
C LEU A 167 -17.17 8.22 -10.13
N TYR A 168 -17.90 8.71 -11.14
CA TYR A 168 -17.64 10.03 -11.69
C TYR A 168 -17.85 11.11 -10.64
N LEU A 169 -18.98 11.09 -9.92
CA LEU A 169 -19.31 12.10 -8.92
C LEU A 169 -18.29 12.15 -7.78
N LEU A 170 -17.78 10.98 -7.36
CA LEU A 170 -16.67 10.87 -6.42
C LEU A 170 -15.41 11.58 -6.95
N LEU A 171 -14.98 11.23 -8.16
CA LEU A 171 -13.74 11.73 -8.74
C LEU A 171 -13.84 13.21 -9.11
N ASP A 172 -15.02 13.67 -9.54
CA ASP A 172 -15.29 15.07 -9.86
C ASP A 172 -15.21 15.94 -8.60
N ALA A 173 -15.91 15.56 -7.53
CA ALA A 173 -15.83 16.27 -6.25
C ALA A 173 -14.40 16.30 -5.72
N PHE A 174 -13.69 15.16 -5.77
CA PHE A 174 -12.31 15.07 -5.31
C PHE A 174 -11.33 15.88 -6.18
N SER A 175 -11.57 15.99 -7.49
CA SER A 175 -10.72 16.78 -8.41
C SER A 175 -10.79 18.29 -8.16
N LYS A 176 -11.89 18.75 -7.54
CA LYS A 176 -12.16 20.16 -7.24
C LYS A 176 -11.64 20.59 -5.87
N MET A 177 -11.26 19.64 -5.01
CA MET A 177 -10.65 19.95 -3.72
C MET A 177 -9.24 20.52 -3.91
N ASP A 178 -8.91 21.52 -3.10
CA ASP A 178 -7.53 21.98 -2.99
C ASP A 178 -6.65 20.93 -2.33
N PHE A 179 -5.34 21.01 -2.57
CA PHE A 179 -4.40 19.96 -2.12
C PHE A 179 -4.45 19.75 -0.59
N GLU A 180 -4.63 20.82 0.18
CA GLU A 180 -4.74 20.78 1.64
C GLU A 180 -6.05 20.17 2.13
N ASP A 181 -7.15 20.31 1.37
CA ASP A 181 -8.43 19.69 1.71
C ASP A 181 -8.51 18.25 1.22
N ALA A 182 -7.81 17.93 0.12
CA ALA A 182 -7.80 16.60 -0.47
C ALA A 182 -7.28 15.54 0.51
N ILE A 183 -6.30 15.86 1.37
CA ILE A 183 -5.82 14.90 2.39
C ILE A 183 -6.92 14.54 3.40
N TRP A 184 -7.74 15.51 3.80
CA TRP A 184 -8.90 15.28 4.67
C TRP A 184 -9.98 14.50 3.96
N GLY A 185 -10.24 14.84 2.69
CA GLY A 185 -11.13 14.07 1.82
C GLY A 185 -10.72 12.60 1.72
N LEU A 186 -9.42 12.31 1.55
CA LEU A 186 -8.90 10.95 1.55
C LEU A 186 -9.13 10.24 2.89
N ARG A 187 -8.97 10.93 4.02
CA ARG A 187 -9.18 10.35 5.34
C ARG A 187 -10.64 9.98 5.56
N ILE A 188 -11.56 10.92 5.39
CA ILE A 188 -12.98 10.68 5.65
C ILE A 188 -13.61 9.75 4.61
N GLY A 189 -13.17 9.85 3.34
CA GLY A 189 -13.61 8.96 2.27
C GLY A 189 -13.20 7.51 2.50
N HIS A 190 -11.95 7.27 2.93
CA HIS A 190 -11.50 5.93 3.31
C HIS A 190 -12.32 5.37 4.49
N LEU A 191 -12.56 6.17 5.53
CA LEU A 191 -13.39 5.76 6.66
C LEU A 191 -14.82 5.42 6.23
N ARG A 192 -15.42 6.24 5.36
CA ARG A 192 -16.77 6.01 4.83
C ARG A 192 -16.85 4.73 4.00
N ALA A 193 -15.81 4.45 3.21
CA ALA A 193 -15.72 3.20 2.45
C ALA A 193 -15.68 1.99 3.38
N ILE A 194 -14.88 2.04 4.46
CA ILE A 194 -14.83 0.99 5.50
C ILE A 194 -16.21 0.78 6.12
N GLN A 195 -16.85 1.85 6.59
CA GLN A 195 -18.16 1.77 7.25
C GLN A 195 -19.24 1.20 6.32
N THR A 196 -19.24 1.64 5.06
CA THR A 196 -20.22 1.17 4.07
C THR A 196 -19.98 -0.30 3.72
N LEU A 197 -18.74 -0.70 3.45
CA LEU A 197 -18.45 -2.10 3.17
C LEU A 197 -18.76 -2.98 4.39
N GLN A 198 -18.40 -2.54 5.60
CA GLN A 198 -18.75 -3.23 6.83
C GLN A 198 -20.25 -3.49 6.97
N SER A 199 -21.10 -2.51 6.64
CA SER A 199 -22.55 -2.71 6.72
C SER A 199 -23.10 -3.66 5.66
N ILE A 200 -22.35 -3.91 4.58
CA ILE A 200 -22.77 -4.77 3.47
C ILE A 200 -22.24 -6.20 3.67
N ILE A 201 -20.92 -6.36 3.86
CA ILE A 201 -20.24 -7.66 3.88
C ILE A 201 -19.81 -8.13 5.27
N GLY A 202 -20.02 -7.30 6.30
CA GLY A 202 -19.72 -7.63 7.69
C GLY A 202 -18.33 -7.16 8.15
N GLU A 203 -18.20 -6.92 9.45
CA GLU A 203 -16.99 -6.33 10.04
C GLU A 203 -15.77 -7.26 10.11
N ARG A 204 -15.99 -8.58 10.06
CA ARG A 204 -14.95 -9.61 10.14
C ARG A 204 -14.45 -10.08 8.78
N HIS A 205 -15.07 -9.61 7.70
CA HIS A 205 -14.69 -9.97 6.35
C HIS A 205 -13.24 -9.48 6.07
N PRO A 206 -12.35 -10.31 5.50
CA PRO A 206 -10.94 -9.97 5.29
C PRO A 206 -10.72 -8.61 4.60
N MET A 207 -11.55 -8.27 3.62
CA MET A 207 -11.50 -6.97 2.94
C MET A 207 -11.67 -5.78 3.90
N VAL A 208 -12.65 -5.83 4.81
CA VAL A 208 -12.95 -4.77 5.79
C VAL A 208 -11.82 -4.67 6.81
N LEU A 209 -11.35 -5.83 7.30
CA LEU A 209 -10.23 -5.91 8.23
C LEU A 209 -8.96 -5.28 7.61
N SER A 210 -8.63 -5.67 6.37
CA SER A 210 -7.50 -5.12 5.62
C SER A 210 -7.58 -3.59 5.52
N MET A 211 -8.74 -3.05 5.11
CA MET A 211 -8.92 -1.60 5.00
C MET A 211 -8.76 -0.90 6.35
N ARG A 212 -9.29 -1.46 7.44
CA ARG A 212 -9.12 -0.91 8.79
C ARG A 212 -7.65 -0.86 9.21
N VAL A 213 -6.91 -1.93 8.99
CA VAL A 213 -5.48 -2.01 9.30
C VAL A 213 -4.70 -0.91 8.55
N TYR A 214 -4.95 -0.77 7.25
CA TYR A 214 -4.31 0.29 6.45
C TYR A 214 -4.75 1.68 6.88
N TYR A 215 -6.02 1.89 7.20
CA TYR A 215 -6.54 3.16 7.71
C TYR A 215 -5.84 3.56 9.02
N MET A 216 -5.79 2.65 10.00
CA MET A 216 -5.16 2.92 11.30
C MET A 216 -3.68 3.28 11.14
N LYS A 217 -2.95 2.50 10.34
CA LYS A 217 -1.54 2.78 10.05
C LYS A 217 -1.36 4.13 9.34
N GLN A 218 -2.16 4.39 8.30
CA GLN A 218 -2.00 5.56 7.45
C GLN A 218 -2.28 6.87 8.19
N TRP A 219 -3.27 6.84 9.08
CA TRP A 219 -3.73 8.02 9.82
C TRP A 219 -3.25 8.03 11.27
N ARG A 220 -2.34 7.13 11.64
CA ARG A 220 -1.73 7.00 12.97
C ARG A 220 -2.76 6.99 14.10
N ILE A 221 -3.87 6.28 13.89
CA ILE A 221 -4.93 6.17 14.90
C ILE A 221 -4.44 5.25 16.02
N LYS A 222 -4.32 5.81 17.23
CA LYS A 222 -3.96 5.11 18.46
C LYS A 222 -5.19 4.99 19.36
N ASP A 223 -6.05 4.02 19.11
CA ASP A 223 -7.22 3.77 19.95
C ASP A 223 -7.16 2.36 20.54
N GLY A 224 -6.71 2.27 21.80
CA GLY A 224 -6.42 1.01 22.48
C GLY A 224 -7.62 0.07 22.58
N ARG A 225 -8.86 0.57 22.67
CA ARG A 225 -10.07 -0.30 22.76
C ARG A 225 -10.39 -0.99 21.43
N HIS A 226 -10.08 -0.32 20.32
CA HIS A 226 -10.25 -0.90 18.99
C HIS A 226 -9.14 -1.90 18.64
N HIS A 227 -8.00 -1.86 19.34
CA HIS A 227 -6.85 -2.71 19.04
C HIS A 227 -7.10 -4.19 19.36
N ASP A 228 -7.55 -4.49 20.57
CA ASP A 228 -7.75 -5.88 21.00
C ASP A 228 -8.88 -6.56 20.20
N MET A 229 -9.97 -5.83 19.94
CA MET A 229 -11.07 -6.31 19.10
C MET A 229 -10.58 -6.61 17.67
N LEU A 230 -9.77 -5.74 17.07
CA LEU A 230 -9.29 -5.94 15.70
C LEU A 230 -8.33 -7.13 15.61
N VAL A 231 -7.46 -7.31 16.60
CA VAL A 231 -6.60 -8.51 16.70
C VAL A 231 -7.43 -9.78 16.82
N ASP A 232 -8.43 -9.79 17.71
CA ASP A 232 -9.32 -10.95 17.90
C ASP A 232 -10.08 -11.29 16.62
N HIS A 233 -10.65 -10.29 15.94
CA HIS A 233 -11.30 -10.49 14.64
C HIS A 233 -10.34 -11.08 13.59
N HIS A 234 -9.11 -10.58 13.49
CA HIS A 234 -8.11 -11.17 12.59
C HIS A 234 -7.76 -12.61 12.95
N LEU A 235 -7.57 -12.91 14.24
CA LEU A 235 -7.24 -14.26 14.69
C LEU A 235 -8.37 -15.26 14.42
N GLN A 236 -9.63 -14.85 14.65
CA GLN A 236 -10.79 -15.69 14.34
C GLN A 236 -10.92 -15.92 12.83
N THR A 237 -10.81 -14.87 12.02
CA THR A 237 -10.88 -14.99 10.56
C THR A 237 -9.71 -15.80 10.00
N LEU A 238 -8.51 -15.67 10.57
CA LEU A 238 -7.34 -16.49 10.20
C LEU A 238 -7.60 -17.97 10.51
N ARG A 239 -8.05 -18.30 11.72
CA ARG A 239 -8.38 -19.69 12.10
C ARG A 239 -9.45 -20.29 11.19
N ALA A 240 -10.48 -19.52 10.86
CA ALA A 240 -11.53 -19.96 9.93
C ALA A 240 -10.97 -20.25 8.53
N ALA A 241 -10.12 -19.37 8.00
CA ALA A 241 -9.44 -19.57 6.72
C ALA A 241 -8.51 -20.79 6.74
N GLU A 242 -7.70 -20.96 7.80
CA GLU A 242 -6.80 -22.10 7.94
C GLU A 242 -7.56 -23.42 8.03
N THR A 243 -8.69 -23.44 8.74
CA THR A 243 -9.54 -24.64 8.88
C THR A 243 -10.24 -24.99 7.57
N THR A 244 -10.72 -23.99 6.83
CA THR A 244 -11.57 -24.19 5.65
C THR A 244 -10.75 -24.38 4.36
N LEU A 245 -9.67 -23.61 4.20
CA LEU A 245 -8.89 -23.50 2.97
C LEU A 245 -7.44 -24.02 3.13
N GLY A 246 -7.01 -24.30 4.35
CA GLY A 246 -5.64 -24.71 4.68
C GLY A 246 -4.70 -23.52 4.92
N THR A 247 -3.65 -23.77 5.70
CA THR A 247 -2.65 -22.76 6.12
C THR A 247 -1.86 -22.15 4.98
N SER A 248 -1.77 -22.85 3.86
CA SER A 248 -1.01 -22.46 2.67
C SER A 248 -1.87 -21.74 1.62
N SER A 249 -3.18 -21.56 1.86
CA SER A 249 -4.07 -20.81 0.96
C SER A 249 -3.67 -19.33 0.86
N ASP A 250 -3.96 -18.71 -0.29
CA ASP A 250 -3.68 -17.28 -0.50
C ASP A 250 -4.42 -16.41 0.52
N GLU A 251 -5.62 -16.80 0.92
CA GLU A 251 -6.45 -16.09 1.89
C GLU A 251 -5.84 -16.16 3.29
N ALA A 252 -5.46 -17.35 3.76
CA ALA A 252 -4.86 -17.50 5.07
C ALA A 252 -3.55 -16.70 5.16
N ILE A 253 -2.72 -16.72 4.11
CA ILE A 253 -1.47 -15.95 4.07
C ILE A 253 -1.77 -14.44 4.01
N SER A 254 -2.77 -14.01 3.25
CA SER A 254 -3.19 -12.59 3.17
C SER A 254 -3.70 -12.07 4.52
N ILE A 255 -4.55 -12.84 5.21
CA ILE A 255 -5.06 -12.49 6.55
C ILE A 255 -3.92 -12.44 7.57
N LEU A 256 -2.98 -13.41 7.52
CA LEU A 256 -1.78 -13.40 8.35
C LEU A 256 -0.90 -12.18 8.06
N HIS A 257 -0.76 -11.80 6.80
CA HIS A 257 -0.06 -10.57 6.43
C HIS A 257 -0.69 -9.35 7.08
N ASP A 258 -2.01 -9.19 6.98
CA ASP A 258 -2.70 -8.01 7.51
C ASP A 258 -2.65 -7.97 9.05
N LEU A 259 -2.76 -9.13 9.72
CA LEU A 259 -2.54 -9.24 11.15
C LEU A 259 -1.10 -8.86 11.54
N THR A 260 -0.11 -9.37 10.80
CA THR A 260 1.31 -9.04 11.03
C THR A 260 1.56 -7.54 10.83
N TYR A 261 0.98 -6.97 9.78
CA TYR A 261 1.09 -5.55 9.45
C TYR A 261 0.51 -4.68 10.55
N TYR A 262 -0.68 -5.03 11.01
CA TYR A 262 -1.33 -4.35 12.11
C TYR A 262 -0.52 -4.43 13.40
N ALA A 263 -0.08 -5.64 13.76
CA ALA A 263 0.71 -5.86 14.95
C ALA A 263 2.02 -5.05 14.92
N TYR A 264 2.71 -5.02 13.77
CA TYR A 264 3.95 -4.27 13.65
C TYR A 264 3.75 -2.75 13.78
N TYR A 265 2.71 -2.17 13.18
CA TYR A 265 2.55 -0.72 13.10
C TYR A 265 1.69 -0.09 14.19
N SER A 266 0.72 -0.81 14.74
CA SER A 266 -0.31 -0.23 15.62
C SER A 266 -0.20 -0.68 17.08
N LEU A 267 0.57 -1.73 17.36
CA LEU A 267 0.70 -2.29 18.71
C LEU A 267 1.97 -1.84 19.47
N GLN A 268 2.76 -0.91 18.94
CA GLN A 268 4.12 -0.60 19.45
C GLN A 268 4.22 0.09 20.83
N ASP A 269 3.13 0.54 21.45
CA ASP A 269 3.17 1.31 22.71
C ASP A 269 3.30 0.42 23.98
N ASP A 270 3.57 -0.89 23.86
CA ASP A 270 3.70 -1.85 24.98
C ASP A 270 4.91 -2.77 24.70
N ALA A 271 6.05 -2.44 25.32
CA ALA A 271 7.37 -2.80 24.80
C ALA A 271 7.71 -4.31 24.82
N ASP A 272 7.28 -5.06 25.84
CA ASP A 272 7.83 -6.40 26.07
C ASP A 272 6.93 -7.54 25.55
N MET A 273 5.61 -7.47 25.78
CA MET A 273 4.69 -8.57 25.42
C MET A 273 4.26 -8.58 23.94
N LYS A 274 4.46 -7.48 23.21
CA LYS A 274 4.00 -7.29 21.83
C LYS A 274 5.09 -7.57 20.79
N THR A 275 6.35 -7.45 21.18
CA THR A 275 7.53 -7.77 20.35
C THR A 275 7.55 -9.26 19.95
N ASP A 276 7.29 -10.18 20.88
CA ASP A 276 7.30 -11.62 20.61
C ASP A 276 6.18 -12.06 19.65
N LYS A 277 4.98 -11.47 19.79
CA LYS A 277 3.86 -11.77 18.88
C LYS A 277 4.14 -11.31 17.46
N VAL A 278 4.66 -10.09 17.30
CA VAL A 278 5.06 -9.55 16.00
C VAL A 278 6.14 -10.41 15.37
N LEU A 279 7.13 -10.84 16.16
CA LEU A 279 8.20 -11.71 15.71
C LEU A 279 7.64 -13.07 15.23
N ALA A 280 6.77 -13.70 16.03
CA ALA A 280 6.17 -14.98 15.69
C ALA A 280 5.33 -14.90 14.40
N PHE A 281 4.51 -13.86 14.25
CA PHE A 281 3.74 -13.64 13.02
C PHE A 281 4.62 -13.38 11.81
N ALA A 282 5.68 -12.57 11.95
CA ALA A 282 6.61 -12.29 10.86
C ALA A 282 7.41 -13.54 10.43
N ILE A 283 7.87 -14.36 11.38
CA ILE A 283 8.53 -15.64 11.07
C ILE A 283 7.58 -16.54 10.27
N GLU A 284 6.36 -16.72 10.75
CA GLU A 284 5.40 -17.61 10.12
C GLU A 284 4.96 -17.09 8.74
N LEU A 285 4.73 -15.78 8.61
CA LEU A 285 4.41 -15.15 7.34
C LEU A 285 5.54 -15.33 6.32
N ARG A 286 6.79 -15.07 6.75
CA ARG A 286 7.97 -15.26 5.90
C ARG A 286 8.10 -16.70 5.44
N ARG A 287 7.89 -17.66 6.34
CA ARG A 287 7.95 -19.09 6.04
C ARG A 287 6.88 -19.50 5.04
N ARG A 288 5.61 -19.16 5.29
CA ARG A 288 4.47 -19.53 4.41
C ARG A 288 4.57 -18.89 3.03
N ALA A 289 4.84 -17.59 2.98
CA ALA A 289 4.99 -16.90 1.70
C ALA A 289 6.23 -17.39 0.94
N GLY A 290 7.37 -17.52 1.63
CA GLY A 290 8.65 -17.94 1.07
C GLY A 290 8.66 -19.36 0.52
N ALA A 291 7.94 -20.30 1.14
CA ALA A 291 7.81 -21.67 0.67
C ALA A 291 7.12 -21.80 -0.69
N ARG A 292 6.34 -20.78 -1.09
CA ARG A 292 5.61 -20.72 -2.35
C ARG A 292 6.25 -19.78 -3.38
N LEU A 293 7.43 -19.23 -3.08
CA LEU A 293 8.17 -18.42 -4.03
C LEU A 293 9.02 -19.31 -4.95
N HIS A 294 8.85 -19.11 -6.25
CA HIS A 294 9.63 -19.78 -7.29
C HIS A 294 10.38 -18.74 -8.13
N GLY A 295 11.57 -19.09 -8.59
CA GLY A 295 12.43 -18.21 -9.40
C GLY A 295 12.23 -18.42 -10.91
N PRO A 296 12.39 -17.37 -11.75
CA PRO A 296 12.58 -15.97 -11.39
C PRO A 296 11.31 -15.32 -10.79
N CYS A 297 11.48 -14.50 -9.74
CA CYS A 297 10.34 -13.95 -9.00
C CYS A 297 9.60 -12.86 -9.79
N ARG A 298 8.27 -12.99 -9.87
CA ARG A 298 7.37 -11.91 -10.29
C ARG A 298 6.71 -11.27 -9.08
N TRP A 299 6.57 -9.95 -9.10
CA TRP A 299 5.93 -9.23 -8.02
C TRP A 299 4.44 -9.56 -7.94
N ASN A 300 4.02 -10.09 -6.80
CA ASN A 300 2.66 -10.49 -6.50
C ASN A 300 2.37 -10.39 -4.99
N MET A 301 1.27 -10.98 -4.52
CA MET A 301 0.94 -11.04 -3.09
C MET A 301 2.04 -11.73 -2.27
N LEU A 302 2.47 -12.92 -2.68
CA LEU A 302 3.45 -13.71 -1.94
C LEU A 302 4.81 -13.02 -1.86
N THR A 303 5.31 -12.42 -2.95
CA THR A 303 6.57 -11.68 -2.90
C THR A 303 6.45 -10.45 -2.00
N GLN A 304 5.32 -9.74 -2.04
CA GLN A 304 5.06 -8.61 -1.15
C GLN A 304 5.08 -9.06 0.32
N TYR A 305 4.38 -10.14 0.65
CA TYR A 305 4.26 -10.64 2.02
C TYR A 305 5.60 -11.14 2.56
N TYR A 306 6.36 -11.87 1.74
CA TYR A 306 7.72 -12.29 2.07
C TYR A 306 8.66 -11.10 2.28
N THR A 307 8.59 -10.09 1.39
CA THR A 307 9.40 -8.86 1.51
C THR A 307 9.07 -8.13 2.81
N PHE A 308 7.79 -7.97 3.12
CA PHE A 308 7.32 -7.27 4.31
C PHE A 308 7.77 -7.99 5.59
N ALA A 309 7.55 -9.30 5.67
CA ALA A 309 7.99 -10.11 6.80
C ALA A 309 9.51 -10.05 6.98
N THR A 310 10.28 -10.17 5.90
CA THR A 310 11.73 -10.04 5.92
C THR A 310 12.18 -8.67 6.42
N GLN A 311 11.51 -7.60 5.98
CA GLN A 311 11.80 -6.25 6.47
C GLN A 311 11.57 -6.12 7.98
N ILE A 312 10.48 -6.67 8.51
CA ILE A 312 10.21 -6.66 9.96
C ILE A 312 11.33 -7.37 10.70
N LEU A 313 11.63 -8.62 10.34
CA LEU A 313 12.65 -9.43 11.01
C LEU A 313 14.02 -8.75 10.99
N ALA A 314 14.43 -8.22 9.84
CA ALA A 314 15.69 -7.48 9.72
C ALA A 314 15.71 -6.19 10.56
N THR A 315 14.58 -5.48 10.64
CA THR A 315 14.47 -4.26 11.46
C THR A 315 14.55 -4.58 12.94
N MET A 316 13.88 -5.64 13.39
CA MET A 316 13.91 -6.09 14.78
C MET A 316 15.30 -6.60 15.18
N ALA A 317 15.94 -7.41 14.34
CA ALA A 317 17.33 -7.85 14.56
C ALA A 317 18.29 -6.66 14.66
N SER A 318 18.16 -5.68 13.74
CA SER A 318 18.94 -4.45 13.84
C SER A 318 18.63 -3.67 15.13
N ALA A 319 17.37 -3.55 15.54
CA ALA A 319 17.03 -2.87 16.81
C ALA A 319 17.67 -3.55 18.04
N GLN A 320 17.90 -4.86 17.98
CA GLN A 320 18.60 -5.66 18.99
C GLN A 320 20.14 -5.64 18.84
N ASN A 321 20.68 -4.80 17.96
CA ASN A 321 22.11 -4.75 17.58
C ASN A 321 22.66 -6.04 16.95
N ASP A 322 21.81 -6.94 16.49
CA ASP A 322 22.21 -8.10 15.68
C ASP A 322 22.21 -7.74 14.18
N LEU A 323 23.28 -7.05 13.77
CA LEU A 323 23.46 -6.65 12.37
C LEU A 323 23.72 -7.85 11.45
N VAL A 324 24.33 -8.93 11.95
CA VAL A 324 24.61 -10.14 11.17
C VAL A 324 23.31 -10.82 10.77
N GLN A 325 22.39 -10.97 11.72
CA GLN A 325 21.07 -11.55 11.44
C GLN A 325 20.23 -10.62 10.54
N ALA A 326 20.30 -9.31 10.76
CA ALA A 326 19.64 -8.32 9.90
C ALA A 326 20.16 -8.41 8.45
N GLU A 327 21.47 -8.51 8.26
CA GLU A 327 22.11 -8.70 6.96
C GLU A 327 21.64 -9.99 6.29
N SER A 328 21.66 -11.11 7.02
CA SER A 328 21.25 -12.41 6.50
C SER A 328 19.83 -12.37 5.91
N TYR A 329 18.89 -11.74 6.62
CA TYR A 329 17.52 -11.57 6.14
C TYR A 329 17.46 -10.75 4.83
N ILE A 330 18.17 -9.62 4.79
CA ILE A 330 18.18 -8.74 3.62
C ILE A 330 18.84 -9.43 2.42
N ARG A 331 19.99 -10.08 2.61
CA ARG A 331 20.71 -10.79 1.54
C ARG A 331 19.88 -11.91 0.93
N GLU A 332 19.17 -12.70 1.75
CA GLU A 332 18.32 -13.77 1.22
C GLU A 332 17.18 -13.20 0.34
N ALA A 333 16.53 -12.11 0.76
CA ALA A 333 15.52 -11.46 -0.06
C ALA A 333 16.09 -10.85 -1.35
N VAL A 334 17.24 -10.17 -1.27
CA VAL A 334 17.91 -9.59 -2.43
C VAL A 334 18.29 -10.68 -3.44
N ALA A 335 18.83 -11.81 -2.99
CA ALA A 335 19.19 -12.93 -3.86
C ALA A 335 17.97 -13.48 -4.62
N ARG A 336 16.81 -13.58 -3.96
CA ARG A 336 15.55 -14.02 -4.60
C ARG A 336 15.01 -13.02 -5.63
N PHE A 337 15.24 -11.72 -5.41
CA PHE A 337 14.66 -10.64 -6.22
C PHE A 337 15.59 -10.05 -7.28
N HIS A 338 16.89 -10.35 -7.22
CA HIS A 338 17.90 -9.80 -8.12
C HIS A 338 17.56 -10.04 -9.60
N ASN A 339 17.13 -11.26 -9.93
CA ASN A 339 16.71 -11.68 -11.26
C ASN A 339 15.18 -11.62 -11.46
N GLY A 340 14.47 -10.93 -10.57
CA GLY A 340 13.03 -10.76 -10.66
C GLY A 340 12.63 -9.65 -11.64
N ASP A 341 11.33 -9.35 -11.70
CA ASP A 341 10.85 -8.21 -12.47
C ASP A 341 11.26 -6.85 -11.88
N VAL A 342 10.90 -5.77 -12.60
CA VAL A 342 11.19 -4.37 -12.21
C VAL A 342 10.75 -4.06 -10.78
N GLU A 343 9.60 -4.57 -10.33
CA GLU A 343 9.12 -4.26 -8.99
C GLU A 343 9.91 -5.05 -7.94
N CYS A 344 10.21 -6.34 -8.17
CA CYS A 344 11.13 -7.12 -7.34
C CYS A 344 12.49 -6.43 -7.18
N GLN A 345 13.11 -5.96 -8.27
CA GLN A 345 14.40 -5.27 -8.23
C GLN A 345 14.32 -3.92 -7.49
N THR A 346 13.23 -3.16 -7.69
CA THR A 346 12.97 -1.91 -6.95
C THR A 346 12.93 -2.18 -5.44
N ARG A 347 12.29 -3.28 -5.04
CA ARG A 347 12.12 -3.68 -3.62
C ARG A 347 13.41 -4.21 -3.01
N ALA A 348 14.22 -4.95 -3.78
CA ALA A 348 15.56 -5.35 -3.37
C ALA A 348 16.46 -4.12 -3.11
N SER A 349 16.43 -3.13 -4.01
CA SER A 349 17.15 -1.87 -3.84
C SER A 349 16.70 -1.11 -2.59
N MET A 350 15.39 -1.06 -2.32
CA MET A 350 14.83 -0.47 -1.10
C MET A 350 15.34 -1.16 0.18
N LEU A 351 15.35 -2.49 0.21
CA LEU A 351 15.83 -3.27 1.35
C LEU A 351 17.33 -3.01 1.60
N LEU A 352 18.15 -3.01 0.54
CA LEU A 352 19.58 -2.69 0.64
C LEU A 352 19.82 -1.26 1.11
N GLY A 353 19.04 -0.29 0.63
CA GLY A 353 19.15 1.09 1.10
C GLY A 353 18.76 1.24 2.58
N LYS A 354 17.84 0.41 3.09
CA LYS A 354 17.55 0.35 4.54
C LYS A 354 18.75 -0.24 5.30
N TYR A 355 19.34 -1.31 4.79
CA TYR A 355 20.51 -1.95 5.36
C TYR A 355 21.75 -1.04 5.39
N GLU A 356 22.07 -0.37 4.28
CA GLU A 356 23.17 0.60 4.18
C GLU A 356 23.07 1.69 5.26
N ARG A 357 21.86 2.22 5.47
CA ARG A 357 21.62 3.21 6.53
C ARG A 357 21.91 2.65 7.92
N TRP A 358 21.46 1.43 8.22
CA TRP A 358 21.72 0.81 9.52
C TRP A 358 23.22 0.61 9.78
N ILE A 359 23.99 0.18 8.78
CA ILE A 359 25.46 0.04 8.90
C ILE A 359 26.07 1.41 9.20
N ARG A 360 25.70 2.43 8.42
CA ARG A 360 26.24 3.78 8.59
C ARG A 360 25.90 4.38 9.95
N ASP A 361 24.64 4.28 10.37
CA ASP A 361 24.15 4.86 11.62
C ASP A 361 24.79 4.20 12.85
N LYS A 362 25.31 2.97 12.70
CA LYS A 362 26.01 2.22 13.75
C LYS A 362 27.53 2.20 13.60
N ASN A 363 28.09 3.06 12.73
CA ASN A 363 29.53 3.12 12.43
C ASN A 363 30.12 1.75 12.01
N GLY A 364 29.34 0.96 11.27
CA GLY A 364 29.81 -0.30 10.71
C GLY A 364 30.87 -0.13 9.62
N PRO A 365 31.47 -1.22 9.12
CA PRO A 365 32.62 -1.16 8.23
C PRO A 365 32.32 -0.48 6.90
N VAL A 366 33.23 0.40 6.45
CA VAL A 366 33.08 1.15 5.19
C VAL A 366 32.95 0.23 3.98
N TRP A 367 33.70 -0.88 3.95
CA TRP A 367 33.65 -1.84 2.84
C TRP A 367 32.26 -2.45 2.66
N GLU A 368 31.49 -2.58 3.75
CA GLU A 368 30.16 -3.16 3.74
C GLU A 368 29.13 -2.18 3.18
N VAL A 369 29.26 -0.91 3.55
CA VAL A 369 28.50 0.21 2.95
C VAL A 369 28.77 0.28 1.45
N MET A 370 30.03 0.17 1.02
CA MET A 370 30.41 0.18 -0.40
C MET A 370 29.78 -1.00 -1.15
N ARG A 371 29.85 -2.21 -0.59
CA ARG A 371 29.24 -3.40 -1.19
C ARG A 371 27.73 -3.28 -1.37
N ALA A 372 27.03 -2.72 -0.38
CA ALA A 372 25.60 -2.44 -0.48
C ALA A 372 25.30 -1.46 -1.62
N ARG A 373 26.09 -0.38 -1.74
CA ARG A 373 25.96 0.62 -2.81
C ARG A 373 26.22 0.05 -4.20
N GLU A 374 27.25 -0.77 -4.36
CA GLU A 374 27.55 -1.44 -5.63
C GLU A 374 26.37 -2.31 -6.08
N THR A 375 25.79 -3.08 -5.15
CA THR A 375 24.62 -3.92 -5.46
C THR A 375 23.40 -3.08 -5.81
N ILE A 376 23.18 -1.96 -5.12
CA ILE A 376 22.13 -0.99 -5.45
C ILE A 376 22.33 -0.45 -6.87
N GLN A 377 23.54 -0.02 -7.22
CA GLN A 377 23.86 0.50 -8.56
C GLN A 377 23.60 -0.53 -9.66
N GLN A 378 23.98 -1.79 -9.44
CA GLN A 378 23.71 -2.89 -10.40
C GLN A 378 22.20 -3.08 -10.62
N LEU A 379 21.40 -3.11 -9.54
CA LEU A 379 19.95 -3.21 -9.64
C LEU A 379 19.37 -1.99 -10.39
N GLN A 380 19.86 -0.79 -10.11
CA GLN A 380 19.43 0.44 -10.77
C GLN A 380 19.72 0.43 -12.27
N SER A 381 20.91 -0.02 -12.69
CA SER A 381 21.22 -0.16 -14.12
C SER A 381 20.31 -1.18 -14.82
N SER A 382 20.00 -2.30 -14.15
CA SER A 382 19.04 -3.30 -14.66
C SER A 382 17.63 -2.70 -14.84
N LEU A 383 17.16 -1.94 -13.84
CA LEU A 383 15.87 -1.25 -13.84
C LEU A 383 15.74 -0.27 -15.01
N THR A 384 16.75 0.58 -15.23
CA THR A 384 16.74 1.57 -16.32
C THR A 384 16.63 0.88 -17.69
N ASN A 385 17.33 -0.23 -17.89
CA ASN A 385 17.26 -1.01 -19.13
C ASN A 385 15.88 -1.66 -19.34
N ALA A 386 15.34 -2.28 -18.29
CA ALA A 386 14.05 -2.96 -18.35
C ALA A 386 12.88 -1.99 -18.60
N LEU A 387 12.90 -0.82 -17.95
CA LEU A 387 11.88 0.21 -18.16
C LEU A 387 12.00 0.85 -19.55
N SER A 388 13.22 1.16 -20.01
CA SER A 388 13.46 1.75 -21.34
C SER A 388 13.06 0.83 -22.49
N GLY A 389 13.20 -0.49 -22.32
CA GLY A 389 12.75 -1.49 -23.29
C GLY A 389 11.23 -1.52 -23.49
N LYS A 390 10.45 -1.26 -22.44
CA LYS A 390 8.97 -1.18 -22.54
C LYS A 390 8.50 0.03 -23.34
N THR A 391 9.19 1.17 -23.23
CA THR A 391 8.83 2.40 -23.95
C THR A 391 9.18 2.41 -25.45
N ARG A 392 10.00 1.47 -25.94
CA ARG A 392 10.38 1.37 -27.36
C ARG A 392 9.50 0.40 -28.18
N GLY A 393 8.52 -0.23 -27.54
CA GLY A 393 7.65 -1.25 -28.14
C GLY A 393 6.26 -0.76 -28.55
N HIS A 394 6.05 0.56 -28.63
CA HIS A 394 4.81 1.17 -29.12
C HIS A 394 5.07 2.02 -30.36
#